data_AF-A0A920T9C0-F1
#
_entry.id   AF-A0A920T9C0-F1
#
_cell.length_a   1.000
_cell.length_b   1.000
_cell.length_c   1.000
_cell.angle_alpha   90.00
_cell.angle_beta   90.00
_cell.angle_gamma   90.00
#
_symmetry.space_group_name_H-M   'P 1'
#
loop_
_entity.id
_entity.type
_entity.pdbx_description
1 polymer ?
#
loop_
_entity_poly.entity_id
_entity_poly.type
_entity_poly.pdbx_seq_one_letter_code
_entity_poly.pdbx_strand_id
1 'polypeptide(L)' 'MSDSPTDYNAMELMVTCASRLLENGRTVAVGTGVPCSAAMLAQRLHAPD' A
#
# COMPACT_ATOMS: atom_id res chain seq x y z
N MET A 1 -8.23 -13.44 16.08
CA MET A 1 -7.24 -13.12 15.05
C MET A 1 -6.26 -14.27 15.06
N SER A 2 -6.28 -15.12 14.04
CA SER A 2 -5.38 -16.28 13.96
C SER A 2 -4.03 -15.78 13.48
N ASP A 3 -3.03 -15.70 14.34
CA ASP A 3 -1.67 -15.24 13.99
C ASP A 3 -0.86 -16.40 13.39
N SER A 4 -1.33 -16.99 12.29
CA SER A 4 -0.44 -17.84 11.49
C SER A 4 0.56 -16.92 10.78
N PRO A 5 1.86 -17.27 10.68
CA PRO A 5 2.87 -16.39 10.06
C PRO A 5 2.63 -16.08 8.57
N THR A 6 1.64 -16.72 7.94
CA THR A 6 1.21 -16.49 6.55
C THR A 6 -0.09 -15.67 6.44
N ASP A 7 -0.75 -15.39 7.57
CA ASP A 7 -2.04 -14.70 7.57
C ASP A 7 -1.81 -13.18 7.59
N TYR A 8 -2.28 -12.49 6.56
CA TYR A 8 -2.26 -11.03 6.50
C TYR A 8 -3.40 -10.45 7.34
N ASN A 9 -3.11 -9.40 8.10
CA ASN A 9 -4.15 -8.69 8.81
C ASN A 9 -4.94 -7.76 7.86
N ALA A 10 -6.11 -7.29 8.33
CA ALA A 10 -6.98 -6.44 7.53
C ALA A 10 -6.31 -5.13 7.07
N MET A 11 -5.37 -4.60 7.84
CA MET A 11 -4.66 -3.37 7.48
C MET A 11 -3.65 -3.61 6.35
N GLU A 12 -2.89 -4.70 6.37
CA GLU A 12 -1.94 -5.05 5.32
C GLU A 12 -2.65 -5.32 3.99
N LEU A 13 -3.81 -6.00 4.05
CA LEU A 13 -4.68 -6.19 2.90
C LEU A 13 -5.20 -4.84 2.37
N MET A 14 -5.64 -3.93 3.25
CA MET A 14 -6.07 -2.59 2.85
C MET A 14 -4.94 -1.80 2.17
N VAL A 15 -3.72 -1.81 2.73
CA VAL A 15 -2.55 -1.14 2.15
C VAL A 15 -2.24 -1.70 0.76
N THR A 16 -2.32 -3.01 0.59
CA THR A 16 -2.10 -3.68 -0.71
C THR A 16 -3.17 -3.34 -1.73
N CYS A 17 -4.44 -3.27 -1.32
CA CYS A 17 -5.51 -2.84 -2.21
C CYS A 17 -5.35 -1.38 -2.61
N ALA A 18 -5.02 -0.49 -1.67
CA ALA A 18 -4.82 0.92 -1.92
C ALA A 18 -3.62 1.20 -2.82
N SER A 19 -2.50 0.47 -2.64
CA SER A 19 -1.29 0.66 -3.47
C SER A 19 -1.55 0.40 -4.95
N ARG A 20 -2.42 -0.57 -5.27
CA ARG A 20 -2.82 -0.92 -6.65
C ARG A 20 -3.66 0.14 -7.36
N LEU A 21 -4.23 1.09 -6.61
CA LEU A 21 -4.99 2.21 -7.19
C LEU A 21 -4.08 3.34 -7.69
N LEU A 22 -2.78 3.28 -7.36
CA LEU A 22 -1.82 4.32 -7.71
C LEU A 22 -1.12 3.97 -9.03
N GLU A 23 -1.35 4.81 -10.04
CA GLU A 23 -0.74 4.67 -11.36
C GLU A 23 0.67 5.28 -11.40
N ASN A 24 1.58 4.69 -12.19
CA ASN A 24 2.92 5.22 -12.43
C ASN A 24 2.87 6.61 -13.09
N GLY A 25 3.74 7.53 -12.67
CA GLY A 25 3.82 8.89 -13.21
C GLY A 25 2.73 9.84 -12.69
N ARG A 26 2.03 9.47 -11.62
CA ARG A 26 1.01 10.31 -10.98
C ARG A 26 1.53 10.94 -9.71
N THR A 27 1.34 12.24 -9.56
CA THR A 27 1.56 12.94 -8.30
C THR A 27 0.35 12.75 -7.38
N VAL A 28 0.58 12.24 -6.17
CA VAL A 28 -0.46 12.04 -5.16
C VAL A 28 -0.09 12.72 -3.85
N ALA A 29 -1.08 13.33 -3.19
CA ALA A 29 -0.92 13.87 -1.84
C ALA A 29 -1.38 12.81 -0.83
N VAL A 30 -0.49 12.42 0.09
CA VAL A 30 -0.80 11.40 1.11
C VAL A 30 -0.60 11.96 2.52
N GLY A 31 -1.49 11.58 3.43
CA GLY A 31 -1.33 11.79 4.86
C GLY A 31 -0.46 10.71 5.50
N THR A 32 -0.25 10.79 6.81
CA THR A 32 0.55 9.83 7.58
C THR A 32 -0.16 8.48 7.76
N GLY A 33 0.61 7.40 7.96
CA GLY A 33 0.09 6.06 8.25
C GLY A 33 -0.25 5.26 7.00
N VAL A 34 -1.40 4.58 7.00
CA VAL A 34 -1.84 3.67 5.93
C VAL A 34 -1.75 4.29 4.52
N PRO A 35 -2.18 5.55 4.27
CA PRO A 35 -2.05 6.16 2.94
C PRO A 35 -0.60 6.32 2.48
N CYS A 36 0.31 6.69 3.39
CA CYS A 36 1.74 6.82 3.09
C CYS A 36 2.37 5.45 2.80
N SER A 37 2.02 4.43 3.59
CA SER A 37 2.50 3.06 3.36
C SER A 37 2.05 2.50 2.01
N ALA A 38 0.81 2.79 1.59
CA ALA A 38 0.30 2.38 0.28
C ALA A 38 1.07 3.05 -0.87
N ALA A 39 1.33 4.36 -0.78
CA ALA A 39 2.14 5.08 -1.76
C ALA A 39 3.58 4.56 -1.84
N MET A 40 4.23 4.37 -0.69
CA MET A 40 5.59 3.80 -0.64
C MET A 40 5.63 2.38 -1.21
N LEU A 41 4.60 1.56 -0.95
CA LEU A 41 4.50 0.21 -1.50
C LEU A 41 4.32 0.23 -3.02
N ALA A 42 3.45 1.10 -3.55
CA ALA A 42 3.25 1.28 -4.98
C ALA A 42 4.57 1.69 -5.67
N GLN A 43 5.29 2.64 -5.08
CA GLN A 43 6.55 3.16 -5.62
C GLN A 43 7.67 2.13 -5.65
N ARG A 44 7.68 1.19 -4.69
CA ARG A 44 8.66 0.09 -4.66
C ARG A 44 8.30 -1.09 -5.56
N LEU A 45 7.10 -1.14 -6.14
CA LEU A 45 6.63 -2.30 -6.89
C LEU A 45 6.33 -1.99 -8.36
N HIS A 46 5.36 -1.11 -8.62
CA HIS A 46 4.78 -0.93 -9.97
C HIS A 46 4.65 0.52 -10.44
N ALA A 47 4.84 1.50 -9.55
CA ALA A 47 4.66 2.92 -9.83
C ALA A 47 5.89 3.73 -9.36
N PRO A 48 7.11 3.41 -9.84
CA PRO A 48 8.35 4.05 -9.38
C PRO A 48 8.46 5.56 -9.68
N ASP A 49 7.75 6.06 -10.70
CA ASP A 49 7.87 7.42 -11.25
C ASP A 49 6.81 8.40 -10.73
#